data_AF-A0A9D6Q7S6-F1
#
_entry.id   AF-A0A9D6Q7S6-F1
#
_cell.length_a   1.000
_cell.length_b   1.000
_cell.length_c   1.000
_cell.angle_alpha   90.00
_cell.angle_beta   90.00
_cell.angle_gamma   90.00
#
_symmetry.space_group_name_H-M   'P 1'
#
loop_
_entity.id
_entity.type
_entity.pdbx_description
1 polymer ?
#
loop_
_entity_poly.entity_id
_entity_poly.type
_entity_poly.pdbx_seq_one_letter_code
_entity_poly.pdbx_strand_id
1 'polypeptide(L)'
;MFVLCPAGLRFYEEIKLAQGEPIQRTENLVRSYLNTEQFRSTYPDAYEKWQCAEMKLWGDDSERNLTTIGHLCREAMQEFAGVLVRQMGLESAHPERTKTINRVLAVFDATASSKTDRVLLESLIGYWRATNEVVQRQEHGGKETEPLTWDHARLSVFHTLLIMYEVDRVVRSS
;
A
#
# COMPACT_ATOMS: atom_id res chain seq x y z
N MET A 1 -37.93 -3.52 13.28
CA MET A 1 -37.34 -4.06 12.04
C MET A 1 -37.95 -3.27 10.90
N PHE A 2 -37.18 -2.40 10.25
CA PHE A 2 -37.67 -1.60 9.13
C PHE A 2 -37.23 -2.27 7.83
N VAL A 3 -38.19 -2.57 6.95
CA VAL A 3 -37.93 -3.15 5.63
C VAL A 3 -38.07 -2.02 4.63
N LEU A 4 -36.96 -1.67 3.96
CA LEU A 4 -36.97 -0.67 2.91
C LEU A 4 -37.79 -1.20 1.73
N CYS A 5 -38.68 -0.36 1.20
CA CYS A 5 -39.44 -0.74 0.02
C CYS A 5 -38.50 -0.82 -1.20
N PRO A 6 -38.87 -1.58 -2.25
CA PRO A 6 -38.02 -1.76 -3.43
C PRO A 6 -37.60 -0.46 -4.13
N ALA A 7 -38.39 0.61 -4.02
CA ALA A 7 -38.03 1.94 -4.50
C ALA A 7 -36.97 2.63 -3.62
N GLY A 8 -37.01 2.41 -2.30
CA GLY A 8 -36.00 2.89 -1.36
C GLY A 8 -34.67 2.15 -1.48
N LEU A 9 -34.69 0.87 -1.87
CA LEU A 9 -33.47 0.10 -2.16
C LEU A 9 -32.74 0.64 -3.40
N ARG A 10 -33.47 0.89 -4.49
CA ARG A 10 -32.89 1.49 -5.71
C ARG A 10 -32.34 2.89 -5.45
N PHE A 11 -33.03 3.71 -4.67
CA PHE A 11 -32.54 5.05 -4.35
C PHE A 11 -31.29 5.01 -3.44
N TYR A 12 -31.21 4.01 -2.55
CA TYR A 12 -30.02 3.75 -1.73
C TYR A 12 -28.83 3.24 -2.58
N GLU A 13 -29.08 2.38 -3.58
CA GLU A 13 -28.10 1.92 -4.57
C GLU A 13 -27.63 3.07 -5.47
N GLU A 14 -28.53 3.96 -5.92
CA GLU A 14 -28.22 5.15 -6.70
C GLU A 14 -27.39 6.17 -5.91
N ILE A 15 -27.65 6.35 -4.61
CA ILE A 15 -26.83 7.20 -3.73
C ILE A 15 -25.45 6.57 -3.48
N LYS A 16 -25.37 5.25 -3.29
CA LYS A 16 -24.09 4.50 -3.18
C LYS A 16 -23.26 4.60 -4.47
N LEU A 17 -23.90 4.55 -5.63
CA LEU A 17 -23.27 4.75 -6.95
C LEU A 17 -22.83 6.20 -7.17
N ALA A 18 -23.65 7.18 -6.76
CA ALA A 18 -23.33 8.60 -6.91
C ALA A 18 -22.23 9.10 -5.94
N GLN A 19 -22.09 8.51 -4.75
CA GLN A 19 -21.06 8.87 -3.76
C GLN A 19 -19.75 8.07 -3.90
N GLY A 20 -19.76 6.90 -4.54
CA GLY A 20 -18.55 6.08 -4.78
C GLY A 20 -17.70 6.54 -5.97
N GLU A 21 -18.31 7.15 -6.99
CA GLU A 21 -17.63 7.52 -8.23
C GLU A 21 -16.48 8.53 -8.07
N PRO A 22 -16.57 9.63 -7.30
CA PRO A 22 -15.49 10.61 -7.23
C PRO A 22 -14.23 10.07 -6.54
N ILE A 23 -14.42 9.29 -5.47
CA ILE A 23 -13.32 8.67 -4.71
C ILE A 23 -12.70 7.55 -5.54
N GLN A 24 -13.51 6.70 -6.14
CA GLN A 24 -13.01 5.59 -6.96
C GLN A 24 -12.36 6.09 -8.26
N ARG A 25 -12.85 7.19 -8.86
CA ARG A 25 -12.17 7.90 -9.94
C ARG A 25 -10.82 8.46 -9.50
N THR A 26 -10.76 9.06 -8.31
CA THR A 26 -9.50 9.60 -7.76
C THR A 26 -8.51 8.46 -7.49
N GLU A 27 -8.96 7.34 -6.92
CA GLU A 27 -8.14 6.18 -6.70
C GLU A 27 -7.67 5.54 -8.01
N ASN A 28 -8.52 5.46 -9.02
CA ASN A 28 -8.13 4.96 -10.35
C ASN A 28 -7.13 5.90 -11.04
N LEU A 29 -7.30 7.21 -10.89
CA LEU A 29 -6.35 8.21 -11.39
C LEU A 29 -5.01 8.13 -10.66
N VAL A 30 -5.04 7.93 -9.34
CA VAL A 30 -3.83 7.71 -8.55
C VAL A 30 -3.20 6.38 -8.96
N ARG A 31 -3.95 5.30 -9.15
CA ARG A 31 -3.40 4.02 -9.67
C ARG A 31 -2.74 4.18 -11.03
N SER A 32 -3.34 4.91 -11.97
CA SER A 32 -2.73 5.12 -13.28
C SER A 32 -1.45 5.95 -13.20
N TYR A 33 -1.40 6.92 -12.30
CA TYR A 33 -0.20 7.70 -12.01
C TYR A 33 0.90 6.86 -11.33
N LEU A 34 0.54 5.96 -10.43
CA LEU A 34 1.47 5.09 -9.71
C LEU A 34 1.95 3.89 -10.55
N ASN A 35 1.21 3.52 -11.60
CA ASN A 35 1.53 2.43 -12.52
C ASN A 35 2.48 2.87 -13.65
N THR A 36 3.57 3.56 -13.32
CA THR A 36 4.58 3.89 -14.33
C THR A 36 5.39 2.66 -14.69
N GLU A 37 5.67 2.48 -15.99
CA GLU A 37 6.53 1.41 -16.49
C GLU A 37 7.91 1.43 -15.81
N GLN A 38 8.39 2.64 -15.47
CA GLN A 38 9.61 2.83 -14.72
C GLN A 38 9.56 2.19 -13.33
N PHE A 39 8.51 2.41 -12.53
CA PHE A 39 8.40 1.82 -11.20
C PHE A 39 8.35 0.28 -11.29
N ARG A 40 7.56 -0.26 -12.22
CA ARG A 40 7.45 -1.70 -12.45
C ARG A 40 8.78 -2.34 -12.86
N SER A 41 9.54 -1.68 -13.73
CA SER A 41 10.85 -2.18 -14.18
C SER A 41 11.90 -2.14 -13.07
N THR A 42 11.85 -1.13 -12.18
CA THR A 42 12.81 -0.98 -11.08
C THR A 42 12.50 -1.94 -9.93
N TYR A 43 11.22 -2.20 -9.65
CA TYR A 43 10.76 -3.01 -8.50
C TYR A 43 9.87 -4.18 -8.93
N PRO A 44 10.35 -5.11 -9.79
CA PRO A 44 9.52 -6.15 -10.37
C PRO A 44 8.87 -7.06 -9.31
N ASP A 45 9.66 -7.57 -8.36
CA ASP A 45 9.16 -8.49 -7.33
C ASP A 45 8.17 -7.82 -6.37
N ALA A 46 8.46 -6.58 -5.96
CA ALA A 46 7.56 -5.81 -5.11
C ALA A 46 6.23 -5.52 -5.81
N TYR A 47 6.30 -5.13 -7.09
CA TYR A 47 5.14 -4.84 -7.90
C TYR A 47 4.30 -6.10 -8.16
N GLU A 48 4.92 -7.24 -8.45
CA GLU A 48 4.21 -8.51 -8.66
C GLU A 48 3.43 -8.92 -7.40
N LYS A 49 4.05 -8.81 -6.22
CA LYS A 49 3.38 -9.09 -4.94
C LYS A 49 2.19 -8.16 -4.70
N TRP A 50 2.37 -6.87 -4.95
CA TRP A 50 1.27 -5.90 -4.85
C TRP A 50 0.15 -6.20 -5.86
N GLN A 51 0.48 -6.50 -7.12
CA GLN A 51 -0.49 -6.84 -8.15
C GLN A 51 -1.28 -8.11 -7.79
N CYS A 52 -0.62 -9.12 -7.24
CA CYS A 52 -1.30 -10.31 -6.73
C CYS A 52 -2.29 -9.99 -5.61
N ALA A 53 -1.93 -9.06 -4.71
CA ALA A 53 -2.82 -8.60 -3.65
C ALA A 53 -4.05 -7.88 -4.24
N GLU A 54 -3.81 -7.05 -5.26
CA GLU A 54 -4.84 -6.29 -5.96
C GLU A 54 -5.82 -7.18 -6.73
N MET A 55 -5.32 -8.18 -7.47
CA MET A 55 -6.17 -9.17 -8.14
C MET A 55 -7.04 -9.94 -7.15
N LYS A 56 -6.50 -10.30 -5.98
CA LYS A 56 -7.26 -11.00 -4.93
C LYS A 56 -8.31 -10.13 -4.27
N LEU A 57 -8.06 -8.83 -4.14
CA LEU A 57 -9.01 -7.87 -3.59
C LEU A 57 -10.27 -7.75 -4.47
N TRP A 58 -10.09 -7.82 -5.79
CA TRP A 58 -11.17 -7.66 -6.77
C TRP A 58 -11.75 -8.97 -7.30
N GLY A 59 -11.25 -10.12 -6.83
CA GLY A 59 -11.79 -11.44 -7.19
C GLY A 59 -13.02 -11.83 -6.36
N ASP A 60 -13.80 -12.78 -6.88
CA ASP A 60 -15.06 -13.23 -6.27
C ASP A 60 -14.90 -13.83 -4.84
N ASP A 61 -13.71 -14.32 -4.51
CA ASP A 61 -13.35 -14.88 -3.20
C ASP A 61 -12.60 -13.87 -2.30
N SER A 62 -12.74 -12.56 -2.50
CA SER A 62 -11.95 -11.54 -1.78
C SER A 62 -12.04 -11.65 -0.26
N GLU A 63 -13.23 -11.94 0.28
CA GLU A 63 -13.46 -12.08 1.73
C GLU A 63 -12.69 -13.27 2.33
N ARG A 64 -12.46 -14.33 1.55
CA ARG A 64 -11.68 -15.50 1.98
C ARG A 64 -10.17 -15.25 1.89
N ASN A 65 -9.75 -14.25 1.12
CA ASN A 65 -8.35 -13.92 0.88
C ASN A 65 -7.85 -12.73 1.71
N LEU A 66 -8.67 -12.20 2.63
CA LEU A 66 -8.35 -10.99 3.40
C LEU A 66 -6.96 -11.05 4.06
N THR A 67 -6.62 -12.14 4.74
CA THR A 67 -5.29 -12.28 5.38
C THR A 67 -4.16 -12.43 4.36
N THR A 68 -4.40 -13.18 3.29
CA THR A 68 -3.45 -13.33 2.17
C THR A 68 -3.13 -11.99 1.51
N ILE A 69 -4.12 -11.11 1.34
CA ILE A 69 -3.91 -9.75 0.82
C ILE A 69 -2.95 -8.98 1.73
N GLY A 70 -3.12 -9.07 3.05
CA GLY A 70 -2.19 -8.46 4.03
C GLY A 70 -0.76 -9.00 3.90
N HIS A 71 -0.60 -10.33 3.84
CA HIS A 71 0.72 -10.96 3.63
C HIS A 71 1.41 -10.45 2.35
N LEU A 72 0.69 -10.40 1.24
CA LEU A 72 1.24 -9.95 -0.05
C LEU A 72 1.65 -8.47 -0.01
N CYS A 73 0.85 -7.60 0.61
CA CYS A 73 1.23 -6.20 0.82
C CYS A 73 2.50 -6.06 1.66
N ARG A 74 2.62 -6.83 2.75
CA ARG A 74 3.84 -6.84 3.59
C ARG A 74 5.05 -7.31 2.79
N GLU A 75 4.92 -8.38 2.02
CA GLU A 75 6.00 -8.91 1.18
C GLU A 75 6.43 -7.89 0.12
N ALA A 76 5.48 -7.19 -0.52
CA ALA A 76 5.77 -6.13 -1.48
C ALA A 76 6.65 -5.03 -0.85
N MET A 77 6.28 -4.55 0.34
CA MET A 77 7.03 -3.54 1.07
C MET A 77 8.44 -4.01 1.45
N GLN A 78 8.62 -5.29 1.73
CA GLN A 78 9.93 -5.89 2.02
C GLN A 78 10.83 -5.99 0.79
N GLU A 79 10.28 -6.45 -0.34
CA GLU A 79 11.02 -6.53 -1.60
C GLU A 79 11.44 -5.14 -2.08
N PHE A 80 10.52 -4.17 -1.99
CA PHE A 80 10.80 -2.77 -2.32
C PHE A 80 11.99 -2.22 -1.51
N ALA A 81 11.92 -2.33 -0.18
CA ALA A 81 13.01 -1.86 0.69
C ALA A 81 14.32 -2.62 0.43
N GLY A 82 14.24 -3.90 0.02
CA GLY A 82 15.37 -4.72 -0.40
C GLY A 82 16.05 -4.18 -1.65
N VAL A 83 15.28 -3.81 -2.68
CA VAL A 83 15.83 -3.21 -3.90
C VAL A 83 16.52 -1.88 -3.60
N LEU A 84 15.92 -1.02 -2.78
CA LEU A 84 16.52 0.27 -2.41
C LEU A 84 17.90 0.11 -1.76
N VAL A 85 18.02 -0.76 -0.75
CA VAL A 85 19.33 -0.98 -0.09
C VAL A 85 20.34 -1.65 -1.02
N ARG A 86 19.91 -2.50 -1.94
CA ARG A 86 20.80 -3.11 -2.95
C ARG A 86 21.36 -2.07 -3.91
N GLN A 87 20.52 -1.16 -4.41
CA GLN A 87 20.95 -0.11 -5.33
C GLN A 87 21.99 0.83 -4.69
N MET A 88 21.88 1.05 -3.38
CA MET A 88 22.84 1.86 -2.61
C MET A 88 24.05 1.07 -2.07
N GLY A 89 24.11 -0.26 -2.30
CA GLY A 89 25.19 -1.10 -1.76
C GLY A 89 25.15 -1.30 -0.24
N LEU A 90 24.00 -1.10 0.41
CA LEU A 90 23.80 -1.14 1.86
C LEU A 90 23.24 -2.48 2.37
N GLU A 91 23.09 -3.49 1.50
CA GLU A 91 22.43 -4.75 1.83
C GLU A 91 23.13 -5.53 2.97
N SER A 92 24.46 -5.49 3.03
CA SER A 92 25.25 -6.14 4.08
C SER A 92 25.10 -5.47 5.45
N ALA A 93 24.89 -4.15 5.49
CA ALA A 93 24.66 -3.38 6.71
C ALA A 93 23.22 -3.54 7.23
N HIS A 94 22.28 -3.90 6.35
CA HIS A 94 20.86 -4.05 6.69
C HIS A 94 20.27 -5.40 6.22
N PRO A 95 20.80 -6.54 6.70
CA PRO A 95 20.43 -7.87 6.21
C PRO A 95 19.01 -8.29 6.61
N GLU A 96 18.43 -7.70 7.66
CA GLU A 96 17.10 -8.06 8.15
C GLU A 96 15.98 -7.55 7.24
N ARG A 97 15.35 -8.48 6.50
CA ARG A 97 14.27 -8.20 5.54
C ARG A 97 13.03 -7.55 6.14
N THR A 98 12.70 -7.88 7.37
CA THR A 98 11.49 -7.40 8.04
C THR A 98 11.62 -5.97 8.57
N LYS A 99 12.84 -5.43 8.71
CA LYS A 99 13.12 -4.06 9.18
C LYS A 99 13.06 -3.04 8.03
N THR A 100 11.92 -3.01 7.32
CA THR A 100 11.76 -2.19 6.10
C THR A 100 11.99 -0.70 6.35
N ILE A 101 11.52 -0.17 7.48
CA ILE A 101 11.72 1.24 7.86
C ILE A 101 13.20 1.58 8.00
N ASN A 102 13.97 0.71 8.69
CA ASN A 102 15.40 0.94 8.89
C ASN A 102 16.15 0.91 7.55
N ARG A 103 15.74 0.04 6.63
CA ARG A 103 16.30 -0.04 5.27
C ARG A 103 16.04 1.23 4.46
N VAL A 104 14.81 1.74 4.49
CA VAL A 104 14.44 2.99 3.78
C VAL A 104 15.18 4.19 4.39
N LEU A 105 15.26 4.28 5.72
CA LEU A 105 16.01 5.34 6.40
C LEU A 105 17.49 5.32 6.02
N ALA A 106 18.12 4.14 5.99
CA ALA A 106 19.53 4.01 5.63
C ALA A 106 19.84 4.49 4.21
N VAL A 107 18.94 4.17 3.27
CA VAL A 107 19.04 4.65 1.87
C VAL A 107 18.98 6.17 1.84
N PHE A 108 18.02 6.75 2.57
CA PHE A 108 17.88 8.20 2.62
C PHE A 108 19.08 8.90 3.27
N ASP A 109 19.59 8.39 4.39
CA ASP A 109 20.78 8.94 5.05
C ASP A 109 22.02 8.89 4.13
N ALA A 110 22.05 7.96 3.17
CA ALA A 110 23.08 7.84 2.16
C ALA A 110 22.83 8.71 0.90
N THR A 111 21.66 9.33 0.75
CA THR A 111 21.32 10.19 -0.40
C THR A 111 21.52 11.67 -0.07
N ALA A 112 21.93 12.48 -1.04
CA ALA A 112 22.17 13.92 -0.85
C ALA A 112 20.87 14.72 -0.87
N SER A 113 20.01 14.54 0.15
CA SER A 113 18.69 15.17 0.19
C SER A 113 18.73 16.66 0.55
N SER A 114 17.83 17.45 -0.06
CA SER A 114 17.57 18.82 0.41
C SER A 114 16.88 18.83 1.79
N LYS A 115 16.87 19.99 2.46
CA LYS A 115 16.13 20.15 3.73
C LYS A 115 14.63 19.84 3.56
N THR A 116 14.04 20.20 2.41
CA THR A 116 12.63 19.95 2.11
C THR A 116 12.35 18.47 1.94
N ASP A 117 13.20 17.76 1.20
CA ASP A 117 13.07 16.31 0.97
C ASP A 117 13.19 15.53 2.27
N ARG A 118 14.03 16.01 3.19
CA ARG A 118 14.17 15.43 4.53
C ARG A 118 12.90 15.51 5.37
N VAL A 119 12.25 16.67 5.40
CA VAL A 119 10.97 16.84 6.13
C VAL A 119 9.88 15.98 5.50
N LEU A 120 9.82 15.93 4.16
CA LEU A 120 8.86 15.09 3.46
C LEU A 120 9.09 13.62 3.77
N LEU A 121 10.34 13.15 3.75
CA LEU A 121 10.66 11.76 4.05
C LEU A 121 10.35 11.40 5.50
N GLU A 122 10.70 12.23 6.47
CA GLU A 122 10.34 12.00 7.88
C GLU A 122 8.82 11.79 8.04
N SER A 123 8.03 12.56 7.29
CA SER A 123 6.56 12.41 7.23
C SER A 123 6.14 11.11 6.55
N LEU A 124 6.78 10.75 5.43
CA LEU A 124 6.54 9.49 4.73
C LEU A 124 6.91 8.27 5.58
N ILE A 125 7.92 8.35 6.45
CA ILE A 125 8.25 7.28 7.41
C ILE A 125 7.16 7.15 8.48
N GLY A 126 6.60 8.26 8.96
CA GLY A 126 5.41 8.24 9.81
C GLY A 126 4.23 7.54 9.12
N TYR A 127 4.01 7.87 7.84
CA TYR A 127 2.96 7.25 7.04
C TYR A 127 3.23 5.76 6.73
N TRP A 128 4.49 5.38 6.51
CA TRP A 128 4.92 3.99 6.36
C TRP A 128 4.59 3.17 7.61
N ARG A 129 4.85 3.72 8.81
CA ARG A 129 4.49 3.07 10.08
C ARG A 129 2.98 2.84 10.16
N ALA A 130 2.17 3.86 9.89
CA ALA A 130 0.72 3.71 9.89
C ALA A 130 0.23 2.67 8.86
N THR A 131 0.83 2.64 7.67
CA THR A 131 0.52 1.66 6.63
C THR A 131 0.90 0.23 7.08
N ASN A 132 2.06 0.07 7.72
CA ASN A 132 2.47 -1.21 8.31
C ASN A 132 1.45 -1.73 9.34
N GLU A 133 0.91 -0.87 10.22
CA GLU A 133 -0.11 -1.29 11.19
C GLU A 133 -1.38 -1.81 10.50
N VAL A 134 -1.85 -1.11 9.47
CA VAL A 134 -3.01 -1.54 8.65
C VAL A 134 -2.73 -2.88 7.98
N VAL A 135 -1.55 -3.05 7.39
CA VAL A 135 -1.12 -4.30 6.73
C VAL A 135 -0.95 -5.45 7.73
N GLN A 136 -0.35 -5.21 8.90
CA GLN A 136 -0.15 -6.23 9.93
C GLN A 136 -1.47 -6.69 10.57
N ARG A 137 -2.41 -5.78 10.79
CA ARG A 137 -3.75 -6.12 11.23
C ARG A 137 -4.43 -7.03 10.21
N GLN A 138 -4.32 -6.69 8.93
CA GLN A 138 -4.85 -7.48 7.84
C GLN A 138 -4.19 -8.87 7.78
N GLU A 139 -2.89 -8.95 7.97
CA GLU A 139 -2.10 -10.19 7.99
C GLU A 139 -2.51 -11.15 9.11
N HIS A 140 -2.62 -10.64 10.34
CA HIS A 140 -2.80 -11.49 11.52
C HIS A 140 -4.24 -11.93 11.78
N GLY A 141 -5.19 -11.59 10.89
CA GLY A 141 -6.54 -12.14 10.92
C GLY A 141 -7.28 -11.81 12.22
N GLY A 142 -7.68 -10.55 12.41
CA GLY A 142 -8.68 -10.19 13.42
C GLY A 142 -8.38 -10.69 14.85
N LYS A 143 -7.12 -10.75 15.27
CA LYS A 143 -6.76 -11.03 16.68
C LYS A 143 -7.20 -9.91 17.63
N GLU A 144 -7.56 -8.75 17.09
CA GLU A 144 -8.23 -7.66 17.80
C GLU A 144 -9.75 -7.79 17.68
N THR A 145 -10.47 -7.20 18.63
CA THR A 145 -11.92 -7.26 18.86
C THR A 145 -12.85 -6.91 17.68
N GLU A 146 -12.31 -6.65 16.49
CA GLU A 146 -13.02 -6.23 15.30
C GLU A 146 -12.70 -7.13 14.09
N PRO A 147 -13.72 -7.55 13.32
CA PRO A 147 -13.52 -8.38 12.14
C PRO A 147 -12.76 -7.65 11.03
N LEU A 148 -11.97 -8.38 10.26
CA LEU A 148 -11.42 -7.87 9.01
C LEU A 148 -12.55 -7.59 8.02
N THR A 149 -12.41 -6.52 7.26
CA THR A 149 -13.39 -6.11 6.24
C THR A 149 -12.69 -5.99 4.91
N TRP A 150 -13.47 -6.05 3.84
CA TRP A 150 -12.97 -5.77 2.50
C TRP A 150 -12.37 -4.35 2.40
N ASP A 151 -12.97 -3.37 3.07
CA ASP A 151 -12.46 -2.00 3.10
C ASP A 151 -11.06 -1.91 3.75
N HIS A 152 -10.78 -2.68 4.79
CA HIS A 152 -9.44 -2.76 5.38
C HIS A 152 -8.41 -3.31 4.37
N ALA A 153 -8.76 -4.40 3.66
CA ALA A 153 -7.90 -4.96 2.62
C ALA A 153 -7.65 -3.97 1.47
N ARG A 154 -8.70 -3.23 1.06
CA ARG A 154 -8.62 -2.19 0.04
C ARG A 154 -7.65 -1.08 0.43
N LEU A 155 -7.73 -0.61 1.68
CA LEU A 155 -6.80 0.38 2.23
C LEU A 155 -5.37 -0.17 2.27
N SER A 156 -5.17 -1.43 2.68
CA SER A 156 -3.84 -2.07 2.65
C SER A 156 -3.24 -2.05 1.26
N VAL A 157 -3.98 -2.49 0.24
CA VAL A 157 -3.51 -2.54 -1.17
C VAL A 157 -3.19 -1.13 -1.67
N PHE A 158 -4.09 -0.17 -1.47
CA PHE A 158 -3.92 1.18 -1.98
C PHE A 158 -2.73 1.90 -1.34
N HIS A 159 -2.69 1.93 0.00
CA HIS A 159 -1.64 2.65 0.73
C HIS A 159 -0.26 2.01 0.56
N THR A 160 -0.19 0.69 0.38
CA THR A 160 1.08 0.00 0.07
C THR A 160 1.71 0.51 -1.22
N LEU A 161 0.95 0.62 -2.32
CA LEU A 161 1.52 1.13 -3.57
C LEU A 161 1.90 2.61 -3.44
N LEU A 162 1.02 3.41 -2.84
CA LEU A 162 1.23 4.85 -2.70
C LEU A 162 2.52 5.15 -1.94
N ILE A 163 2.74 4.51 -0.77
CA ILE A 163 3.93 4.78 0.02
C ILE A 163 5.21 4.34 -0.67
N MET A 164 5.22 3.17 -1.32
CA MET A 164 6.41 2.69 -2.05
C MET A 164 6.79 3.65 -3.17
N TYR A 165 5.79 4.11 -3.94
CA TYR A 165 6.02 5.05 -5.03
C TYR A 165 6.50 6.43 -4.55
N GLU A 166 5.87 6.99 -3.52
CA GLU A 166 6.23 8.31 -3.01
C GLU A 166 7.64 8.31 -2.39
N VAL A 167 8.00 7.25 -1.66
CA VAL A 167 9.38 7.07 -1.14
C VAL A 167 10.38 6.98 -2.29
N ASP A 168 10.10 6.16 -3.28
CA ASP A 168 10.97 6.02 -4.46
C ASP A 168 11.17 7.35 -5.19
N ARG A 169 10.10 8.12 -5.41
CA ARG A 169 10.17 9.42 -6.08
C ARG A 169 11.10 10.37 -5.33
N VAL A 170 10.99 10.45 -4.00
CA VAL A 170 11.81 11.32 -3.16
C VAL A 170 13.27 10.87 -3.15
N VAL A 171 13.53 9.56 -3.09
CA VAL A 171 14.89 9.01 -3.15
C VAL A 171 15.55 9.30 -4.49
N ARG A 172 14.82 9.21 -5.61
CA ARG A 172 15.37 9.51 -6.95
C ARG A 172 15.52 10.99 -7.26
N SER A 173 14.77 11.86 -6.59
CA SER A 173 14.88 13.32 -6.77
C SER A 173 15.97 13.97 -5.92
N SER A 174 16.57 13.21 -5.00
CA SER A 174 17.70 13.60 -4.14
C SER A 174 19.03 13.21 -4.78
#